data_AF-A0A424IBS6-F1
#
_entry.id   AF-A0A424IBS6-F1
#
_cell.length_a   1.000
_cell.length_b   1.000
_cell.length_c   1.000
_cell.angle_alpha   90.00
_cell.angle_beta   90.00
_cell.angle_gamma   90.00
#
_symmetry.space_group_name_H-M   'P 1'
#
loop_
_entity.id
_entity.type
_entity.pdbx_description
1 polymer ?
#
loop_
_entity_poly.entity_id
_entity_poly.type
_entity_poly.pdbx_seq_one_letter_code
_entity_poly.pdbx_strand_id
1 'polypeptide(L)'
;MEIWIAEGDGKRGPFETYLVRGRIEEGELSGDELAWHKDQDGWVKLREMDVFRSAFEISDADVSVALPPPLPVEPYPFLRFFARWFDISLYLLFFFSLLRLAGQGFVPMAPGLFLYLYFLPCVLLEAAMLHKLATSPGKYLLGIRVNRTDDKRLSIQAALVRSLRAFIVGLGLMVSPILTGICHVYCLWYLLRRKEAPWDTMTTTRVVAQNPQVSAVLRFSLLFLTVISLLFVVLRPAFDTRFEEIREDVRKRLGEVR
;
A
#
# COMPACT_ATOMS: atom_id res chain seq x y z
N MET A 1 -19.17 44.97 32.56
CA MET A 1 -19.68 46.06 31.71
C MET A 1 -21.14 45.74 31.45
N GLU A 2 -22.03 46.70 31.70
CA GLU A 2 -23.47 46.51 31.64
C GLU A 2 -23.99 46.65 30.20
N ILE A 3 -24.62 45.59 29.71
CA ILE A 3 -25.11 45.47 28.33
C ILE A 3 -26.61 45.20 28.32
N TRP A 4 -27.32 45.90 27.47
CA TRP A 4 -28.74 45.72 27.22
C TRP A 4 -28.91 44.98 25.90
N ILE A 5 -29.85 44.02 25.82
CA ILE A 5 -30.17 43.26 24.61
C ILE A 5 -31.65 43.49 24.27
N ALA A 6 -31.94 43.79 23.00
CA ALA A 6 -33.30 43.88 22.48
C ALA A 6 -33.82 42.46 22.18
N GLU A 7 -34.84 42.03 22.91
CA GLU A 7 -35.44 40.70 22.76
C GLU A 7 -36.97 40.87 22.72
N GLY A 8 -37.56 40.61 21.54
CA GLY A 8 -38.99 40.87 21.29
C GLY A 8 -39.32 42.37 21.19
N ASP A 9 -40.44 42.79 21.79
CA ASP A 9 -40.90 44.19 21.80
C ASP A 9 -40.26 45.04 22.93
N GLY A 10 -39.24 44.52 23.62
CA GLY A 10 -38.64 45.14 24.79
C GLY A 10 -37.12 45.02 24.86
N LYS A 11 -36.52 45.75 25.80
CA LYS A 11 -35.10 45.62 26.17
C LYS A 11 -34.98 44.82 27.47
N ARG A 12 -34.06 43.86 27.51
CA ARG A 12 -33.70 43.10 28.71
C ARG A 12 -32.27 43.44 29.14
N GLY A 13 -32.05 43.47 30.45
CA GLY A 13 -30.76 43.85 31.06
C GLY A 13 -30.92 44.79 32.27
N PRO A 14 -29.81 45.37 32.75
CA PRO A 14 -28.45 45.20 32.24
C PRO A 14 -27.87 43.81 32.58
N PHE A 15 -27.15 43.21 31.63
CA PHE A 15 -26.39 41.98 31.83
C PHE A 15 -24.91 42.28 31.91
N GLU A 16 -24.19 41.53 32.74
CA GLU A 16 -22.73 41.54 32.72
C GLU A 16 -22.19 40.80 31.51
N THR A 17 -21.03 41.24 31.02
CA THR A 17 -20.38 40.70 29.81
C THR A 17 -20.21 39.18 29.84
N TYR A 18 -19.91 38.59 30.99
CA TYR A 18 -19.71 37.15 31.11
C TYR A 18 -21.03 36.36 30.95
N LEU A 19 -22.16 36.91 31.40
CA LEU A 19 -23.49 36.29 31.24
C LEU A 19 -23.88 36.27 29.77
N VAL A 20 -23.62 37.37 29.06
CA VAL A 20 -23.88 37.46 27.62
C VAL A 20 -23.01 36.48 26.84
N ARG A 21 -21.72 36.32 27.21
CA ARG A 21 -20.85 35.27 26.62
C ARG A 21 -21.39 33.86 26.85
N GLY A 22 -21.82 33.54 28.07
CA GLY A 22 -22.41 32.22 28.37
C GLY A 22 -23.61 31.92 27.48
N ARG A 23 -24.51 32.88 27.29
CA ARG A 23 -25.69 32.72 26.42
C ARG A 23 -25.34 32.58 24.93
N ILE A 24 -24.23 33.18 24.48
CA ILE A 24 -23.71 32.97 23.11
C ILE A 24 -23.16 31.54 22.98
N GLU A 25 -22.38 31.08 23.96
CA GLU A 25 -21.81 29.72 23.97
C GLU A 25 -22.89 28.62 24.06
N GLU A 26 -23.97 28.89 24.78
CA GLU A 26 -25.15 28.02 24.89
C GLU A 26 -26.03 28.05 23.63
N GLY A 27 -25.73 28.92 22.65
CA GLY A 27 -26.49 29.06 21.41
C GLY A 27 -27.84 29.77 21.57
N GLU A 28 -28.09 30.43 22.71
CA GLU A 28 -29.31 31.21 22.94
C GLU A 28 -29.31 32.55 22.18
N LEU A 29 -28.11 33.08 21.89
CA LEU A 29 -27.91 34.34 21.18
C LEU A 29 -27.17 34.07 19.86
N SER A 30 -27.80 34.42 18.75
CA SER A 30 -27.30 34.17 17.39
C SER A 30 -26.26 35.20 16.93
N GLY A 31 -26.17 36.35 17.61
CA GLY A 31 -25.32 37.47 17.24
C GLY A 31 -26.00 38.51 16.36
N ASP A 32 -27.22 38.23 15.86
CA ASP A 32 -28.06 39.19 15.14
C ASP A 32 -28.86 40.12 16.06
N GLU A 33 -28.94 39.80 17.35
CA GLU A 33 -29.66 40.59 18.34
C GLU A 33 -29.01 41.97 18.51
N LEU A 34 -29.85 42.99 18.69
CA LEU A 34 -29.36 44.35 18.95
C LEU A 34 -28.96 44.47 20.41
N ALA A 35 -27.76 44.99 20.65
CA ALA A 35 -27.21 45.23 21.96
C ALA A 35 -26.73 46.68 22.11
N TRP A 36 -26.76 47.20 23.33
CA TRP A 36 -26.38 48.58 23.66
C TRP A 36 -25.62 48.66 24.99
N HIS A 37 -24.64 49.54 25.08
CA HIS A 37 -24.01 49.97 26.34
C HIS A 37 -23.77 51.47 26.37
N LYS A 38 -23.48 51.97 27.58
CA LYS A 38 -23.31 53.40 27.89
C LYS A 38 -22.23 54.15 27.10
N ASP A 39 -21.26 53.46 26.49
CA ASP A 39 -20.16 54.07 25.74
C ASP A 39 -20.33 53.90 24.22
N GLN A 40 -21.57 53.64 23.77
CA GLN A 40 -21.97 53.54 22.36
C GLN A 40 -23.08 54.53 22.00
N ASP A 41 -23.00 55.07 20.78
CA ASP A 41 -23.93 56.06 20.24
C ASP A 41 -25.31 55.49 19.88
N GLY A 42 -25.46 54.16 19.79
CA GLY A 42 -26.71 53.51 19.39
C GLY A 42 -26.67 51.98 19.52
N TRP A 43 -27.80 51.34 19.25
CA TRP A 43 -27.92 49.89 19.27
C TRP A 43 -27.18 49.29 18.09
N VAL A 44 -26.29 48.34 18.36
CA VAL A 44 -25.47 47.64 17.36
C VAL A 44 -25.72 46.14 17.45
N LYS A 45 -25.41 45.38 16.39
CA LYS A 45 -25.54 43.92 16.48
C LYS A 45 -24.55 43.36 17.47
N LEU A 46 -24.97 42.35 18.23
CA LEU A 46 -24.14 41.71 19.24
C LEU A 46 -22.81 41.18 18.67
N ARG A 47 -22.81 40.69 17.42
CA ARG A 47 -21.58 40.26 16.71
C ARG A 47 -20.64 41.40 16.28
N GLU A 48 -21.16 42.62 16.17
CA GLU A 48 -20.38 43.81 15.76
C GLU A 48 -19.75 44.51 16.97
N MET A 49 -20.16 44.16 18.19
CA MET A 49 -19.52 44.64 19.40
C MET A 49 -18.12 44.06 19.54
N ASP A 50 -17.11 44.91 19.64
CA ASP A 50 -15.71 44.50 19.83
C ASP A 50 -15.53 43.48 20.96
N VAL A 51 -16.34 43.60 22.02
CA VAL A 51 -16.32 42.75 23.21
C VAL A 51 -16.80 41.31 22.93
N PHE A 52 -17.64 41.08 21.91
CA PHE A 52 -18.21 39.76 21.59
C PHE A 52 -17.84 39.23 20.21
N ARG A 53 -17.23 40.06 19.37
CA ARG A 53 -16.78 39.69 18.02
C ARG A 53 -15.99 38.37 17.99
N SER A 54 -15.08 38.18 18.94
CA SER A 54 -14.30 36.94 19.04
C SER A 54 -15.15 35.69 19.36
N ALA A 55 -16.27 35.83 20.06
CA ALA A 55 -17.15 34.70 20.36
C ALA A 55 -17.87 34.17 19.10
N PHE A 56 -18.13 35.04 18.13
CA PHE A 56 -18.77 34.66 16.86
C PHE A 56 -17.75 34.26 15.78
N GLU A 57 -16.55 34.85 15.78
CA GLU A 57 -15.48 34.48 14.83
C GLU A 57 -14.98 33.03 15.05
N ILE A 58 -15.05 32.50 16.27
CA ILE A 58 -14.69 31.10 16.58
C ILE A 58 -15.66 30.11 15.93
N SER A 59 -16.95 30.47 15.79
CA SER A 59 -17.99 29.58 15.23
C SER A 59 -17.78 29.27 13.75
N ASP A 60 -17.36 30.25 12.95
CA ASP A 60 -17.23 30.09 11.49
C ASP A 60 -15.84 29.57 11.07
N ALA A 61 -14.82 29.75 11.91
CA ALA A 61 -13.45 29.32 11.61
C ALA A 61 -13.16 27.87 12.04
N ASP A 62 -13.80 27.34 13.09
CA ASP A 62 -13.46 26.00 13.63
C ASP A 62 -14.28 24.82 13.07
N VAL A 63 -15.30 25.06 12.22
CA VAL A 63 -16.01 23.97 11.52
C VAL A 63 -15.35 23.61 10.17
N SER A 64 -14.10 24.01 9.93
CA SER A 64 -13.21 23.20 9.08
C SER A 64 -12.48 22.18 9.97
N VAL A 65 -13.23 21.29 10.62
CA VAL A 65 -12.65 20.09 11.22
C VAL A 65 -12.02 19.32 10.07
N ALA A 66 -10.72 19.53 9.85
CA ALA A 66 -9.93 18.69 8.97
C ALA A 66 -10.08 17.28 9.52
N LEU A 67 -10.95 16.48 8.89
CA LEU A 67 -11.14 15.09 9.25
C LEU A 67 -9.74 14.46 9.36
N PRO A 68 -9.43 13.76 10.47
CA PRO A 68 -8.14 13.12 10.60
C PRO A 68 -7.91 12.29 9.33
N PRO A 69 -6.68 12.30 8.78
CA PRO A 69 -6.40 11.61 7.54
C PRO A 69 -6.89 10.15 7.64
N PRO A 70 -7.51 9.61 6.58
CA PRO A 70 -8.07 8.27 6.61
C PRO A 70 -7.00 7.27 7.07
N LEU A 71 -7.42 6.32 7.93
CA LEU A 71 -6.50 5.31 8.46
C LEU A 71 -5.77 4.62 7.30
N PRO A 72 -4.45 4.42 7.41
CA PRO A 72 -3.69 3.75 6.37
C PRO A 72 -4.28 2.35 6.13
N VAL A 73 -4.64 2.09 4.88
CA VAL A 73 -5.20 0.81 4.43
C VAL A 73 -4.22 -0.31 4.78
N GLU A 74 -4.72 -1.37 5.41
CA GLU A 74 -3.90 -2.52 5.78
C GLU A 74 -3.25 -3.17 4.55
N PRO A 75 -2.00 -3.62 4.66
CA PRO A 75 -1.30 -4.22 3.53
C PRO A 75 -1.85 -5.63 3.28
N TYR A 76 -2.83 -5.76 2.37
CA TYR A 76 -3.43 -7.02 1.94
C TYR A 76 -2.37 -8.13 1.72
N PRO A 77 -2.15 -9.05 2.69
CA PRO A 77 -0.97 -9.92 2.67
C PRO A 77 -0.95 -10.87 1.48
N PHE A 78 -2.12 -11.45 1.18
CA PHE A 78 -2.28 -12.39 0.08
C PHE A 78 -2.16 -11.71 -1.28
N LEU A 79 -2.71 -10.50 -1.45
CA LEU A 79 -2.58 -9.77 -2.72
C LEU A 79 -1.12 -9.41 -2.98
N ARG A 80 -0.37 -9.04 -1.94
CA ARG A 80 1.06 -8.79 -2.03
C ARG A 80 1.86 -10.06 -2.35
N PHE A 81 1.48 -11.19 -1.79
CA PHE A 81 2.04 -12.50 -2.11
C PHE A 81 1.79 -12.89 -3.57
N PHE A 82 0.55 -12.80 -4.04
CA PHE A 82 0.20 -13.15 -5.41
C PHE A 82 0.80 -12.17 -6.44
N ALA A 83 0.86 -10.87 -6.13
CA ALA A 83 1.58 -9.89 -6.95
C ALA A 83 3.05 -10.31 -7.18
N ARG A 84 3.72 -10.80 -6.13
CA ARG A 84 5.11 -11.26 -6.21
C ARG A 84 5.24 -12.50 -7.08
N TRP A 85 4.37 -13.49 -6.90
CA TRP A 85 4.38 -14.70 -7.73
C TRP A 85 4.04 -14.41 -9.19
N PHE A 86 3.12 -13.49 -9.44
CA PHE A 86 2.83 -13.00 -10.80
C PHE A 86 4.08 -12.40 -11.46
N ASP A 87 4.78 -11.49 -10.76
CA ASP A 87 6.01 -10.87 -11.28
C ASP A 87 7.09 -11.91 -11.62
N ILE A 88 7.26 -12.91 -10.74
CA ILE A 88 8.21 -14.01 -10.94
C ILE A 88 7.79 -14.86 -12.15
N SER A 89 6.52 -15.26 -12.23
CA SER A 89 6.02 -16.06 -13.35
C SER A 89 6.15 -15.34 -14.69
N LEU A 90 5.92 -14.02 -14.71
CA LEU A 90 6.11 -13.20 -15.89
C LEU A 90 7.59 -13.14 -16.31
N TYR A 91 8.49 -12.97 -15.33
CA TYR A 91 9.94 -13.02 -15.58
C TYR A 91 10.38 -14.38 -16.12
N LEU A 92 9.96 -15.48 -15.49
CA LEU A 92 10.29 -16.84 -15.92
C LEU A 92 9.76 -17.13 -17.32
N LEU A 93 8.52 -16.72 -17.61
CA LEU A 93 7.92 -16.85 -18.94
C LEU A 93 8.77 -16.15 -20.00
N PHE A 94 9.15 -14.89 -19.75
CA PHE A 94 10.00 -14.13 -20.66
C PHE A 94 11.37 -14.80 -20.84
N PHE A 95 12.02 -15.16 -19.73
CA PHE A 95 13.35 -15.76 -19.73
C PHE A 95 13.41 -17.10 -20.47
N PHE A 96 12.51 -18.03 -20.15
CA PHE A 96 12.48 -19.34 -20.81
C PHE A 96 12.01 -19.26 -22.27
N SER A 97 11.14 -18.31 -22.60
CA SER A 97 10.77 -18.06 -24.00
C SER A 97 11.99 -17.60 -24.80
N LEU A 98 12.82 -16.70 -24.25
CA LEU A 98 14.04 -16.23 -24.90
C LEU A 98 15.06 -17.36 -25.11
N LEU A 99 15.29 -18.20 -24.09
CA LEU A 99 16.17 -19.36 -24.22
C LEU A 99 15.71 -20.32 -25.32
N ARG A 100 14.40 -20.59 -25.36
CA ARG A 100 13.81 -21.45 -26.39
C ARG A 100 13.97 -20.86 -27.79
N LEU A 101 13.74 -19.55 -27.96
CA LEU A 101 13.95 -18.86 -29.24
C LEU A 101 15.41 -18.84 -29.67
N ALA A 102 16.34 -18.79 -28.72
CA ALA A 102 17.78 -18.90 -28.96
C ALA A 102 18.26 -20.34 -29.26
N GLY A 103 17.33 -21.31 -29.36
CA GLY A 103 17.63 -22.72 -29.62
C GLY A 103 18.35 -23.43 -28.47
N GLN A 104 18.39 -22.82 -27.27
CA GLN A 104 19.01 -23.43 -26.10
C GLN A 104 18.03 -24.41 -25.44
N GLY A 105 18.49 -25.64 -25.20
CA GLY A 105 17.75 -26.60 -24.38
C GLY A 105 17.69 -26.15 -22.92
N PHE A 106 16.74 -26.69 -22.16
CA PHE A 106 16.60 -26.42 -20.72
C PHE A 106 17.66 -27.15 -19.86
N VAL A 107 18.57 -27.90 -20.49
CA VAL A 107 19.36 -29.02 -19.93
C VAL A 107 20.87 -28.71 -19.93
N PRO A 108 21.29 -27.52 -19.49
CA PRO A 108 21.85 -27.63 -18.16
C PRO A 108 21.50 -26.40 -17.34
N MET A 109 20.32 -26.43 -16.70
CA MET A 109 20.23 -25.92 -15.34
C MET A 109 21.07 -26.82 -14.40
N ALA A 110 22.37 -26.93 -14.68
CA ALA A 110 23.32 -27.69 -13.90
C ALA A 110 23.56 -27.00 -12.55
N PRO A 111 23.92 -27.76 -11.50
CA PRO A 111 24.30 -27.19 -10.22
C PRO A 111 25.57 -26.34 -10.40
N GLY A 112 25.52 -25.07 -9.99
CA GLY A 112 26.62 -24.12 -10.16
C GLY A 112 26.18 -22.67 -9.94
N LEU A 113 27.06 -21.72 -10.25
CA LEU A 113 26.83 -20.27 -10.04
C LEU A 113 25.54 -19.77 -10.73
N PHE A 114 25.17 -20.36 -11.88
CA PHE A 114 23.96 -20.01 -12.62
C PHE A 114 22.67 -20.21 -11.81
N LEU A 115 22.57 -21.30 -11.03
CA LEU A 115 21.44 -21.57 -10.13
C LEU A 115 21.23 -20.44 -9.10
N TYR A 116 22.33 -19.77 -8.71
CA TYR A 116 22.33 -18.70 -7.71
C TYR A 116 22.31 -17.30 -8.31
N LEU A 117 22.43 -17.13 -9.63
CA LEU A 117 22.47 -15.80 -10.26
C LEU A 117 21.34 -15.54 -11.26
N TYR A 118 20.57 -16.55 -11.67
CA TYR A 118 19.49 -16.37 -12.65
C TYR A 118 18.40 -15.38 -12.22
N PHE A 119 18.26 -15.11 -10.91
CA PHE A 119 17.33 -14.12 -10.39
C PHE A 119 17.85 -12.68 -10.46
N LEU A 120 19.15 -12.47 -10.66
CA LEU A 120 19.77 -11.15 -10.60
C LEU A 120 19.15 -10.17 -11.63
N PRO A 121 18.89 -10.56 -12.89
CA PRO A 121 18.18 -9.69 -13.83
C PRO A 121 16.77 -9.31 -13.34
N CYS A 122 16.05 -10.25 -12.71
CA CYS A 122 14.73 -9.98 -12.12
C CYS A 122 14.82 -8.95 -10.98
N VAL A 123 15.83 -9.04 -10.11
CA VAL A 123 16.05 -8.11 -9.00
C VAL A 123 16.39 -6.71 -9.52
N LEU A 124 17.26 -6.62 -10.53
CA LEU A 124 17.62 -5.34 -11.15
C LEU A 124 16.42 -4.69 -11.85
N LEU A 125 15.63 -5.49 -12.59
CA LEU A 125 14.42 -5.02 -13.24
C LEU A 125 13.40 -4.51 -12.21
N GLU A 126 13.13 -5.27 -11.16
CA GLU A 126 12.21 -4.83 -10.10
C GLU A 126 12.71 -3.54 -9.44
N ALA A 127 14.00 -3.45 -9.10
CA ALA A 127 14.57 -2.26 -8.49
C ALA A 127 14.41 -1.02 -9.39
N ALA A 128 14.64 -1.16 -10.70
CA ALA A 128 14.44 -0.09 -11.67
C ALA A 128 12.97 0.34 -11.76
N MET A 129 12.04 -0.62 -11.74
CA MET A 129 10.60 -0.33 -11.73
C MET A 129 10.16 0.35 -10.44
N LEU A 130 10.64 -0.09 -9.28
CA LEU A 130 10.33 0.54 -8.00
C LEU A 130 10.90 1.96 -7.92
N HIS A 131 12.10 2.19 -8.45
CA HIS A 131 12.70 3.53 -8.49
C HIS A 131 11.90 4.50 -9.38
N LYS A 132 11.48 4.07 -10.58
CA LYS A 132 10.80 4.93 -11.55
C LYS A 132 9.29 5.04 -11.34
N LEU A 133 8.63 3.91 -11.03
CA LEU A 133 7.18 3.75 -11.03
C LEU A 133 6.59 3.54 -9.62
N ALA A 134 7.44 3.36 -8.60
CA ALA A 134 7.01 3.00 -7.24
C ALA A 134 6.17 1.71 -7.18
N THR A 135 6.22 0.86 -8.21
CA THR A 135 5.42 -0.36 -8.31
C THR A 135 6.06 -1.37 -9.27
N SER A 136 5.60 -2.62 -9.23
CA SER A 136 5.93 -3.70 -10.16
C SER A 136 4.66 -4.15 -10.91
N PRO A 137 4.73 -4.91 -12.02
CA PRO A 137 3.55 -5.24 -12.84
C PRO A 137 2.38 -5.82 -12.04
N GLY A 138 2.62 -6.84 -11.24
CA GLY A 138 1.60 -7.49 -10.41
C GLY A 138 1.08 -6.57 -9.31
N LYS A 139 1.95 -5.77 -8.69
CA LYS A 139 1.55 -4.77 -7.69
C LYS A 139 0.69 -3.68 -8.31
N TYR A 140 1.03 -3.22 -9.52
CA TYR A 140 0.29 -2.21 -10.25
C TYR A 140 -1.14 -2.66 -10.59
N LEU A 141 -1.30 -3.90 -11.07
CA LEU A 141 -2.60 -4.49 -11.38
C LEU A 141 -3.53 -4.58 -10.15
N LEU A 142 -2.94 -4.66 -8.95
CA LEU A 142 -3.65 -4.75 -7.69
C LEU A 142 -3.70 -3.42 -6.92
N GLY A 143 -3.27 -2.30 -7.53
CA GLY A 143 -3.30 -0.98 -6.88
C GLY A 143 -2.31 -0.84 -5.71
N ILE A 144 -1.28 -1.67 -5.66
CA ILE A 144 -0.24 -1.67 -4.62
C ILE A 144 0.93 -0.79 -5.09
N ARG A 145 1.34 0.15 -4.23
CA ARG A 145 2.50 1.02 -4.45
C ARG A 145 3.46 0.94 -3.28
N VAL A 146 4.73 1.23 -3.54
CA VAL A 146 5.80 1.24 -2.57
C VAL A 146 6.40 2.65 -2.55
N ASN A 147 6.15 3.37 -1.47
CA ASN A 147 6.70 4.70 -1.26
C ASN A 147 7.73 4.66 -0.12
N ARG A 148 8.57 5.70 -0.03
CA ARG A 148 9.37 5.93 1.17
C ARG A 148 8.46 6.46 2.28
N THR A 149 8.85 6.28 3.54
CA THR A 149 8.14 6.87 4.71
C THR A 149 7.97 8.39 4.62
N ASP A 150 8.87 9.07 3.90
CA ASP A 150 8.89 10.52 3.74
C ASP A 150 8.14 10.99 2.46
N ASP A 151 7.27 10.13 1.90
CA ASP A 151 6.52 10.33 0.63
C ASP A 151 7.37 10.66 -0.62
N LYS A 152 8.70 10.56 -0.51
CA LYS A 152 9.63 10.67 -1.64
C LYS A 152 9.72 9.35 -2.40
N ARG A 153 10.07 9.45 -3.69
CA ARG A 153 10.40 8.28 -4.51
C ARG A 153 11.60 7.54 -3.93
N LEU A 154 11.58 6.23 -4.07
CA LEU A 154 12.65 5.33 -3.65
C LEU A 154 13.93 5.63 -4.43
N SER A 155 15.07 5.80 -3.75
CA SER A 155 16.37 5.85 -4.44
C SER A 155 16.68 4.50 -5.08
N ILE A 156 17.48 4.48 -6.15
CA ILE A 156 17.84 3.22 -6.83
C ILE A 156 18.53 2.24 -5.89
N GLN A 157 19.40 2.73 -5.01
CA GLN A 157 20.08 1.91 -4.00
C GLN A 157 19.09 1.30 -3.01
N ALA A 158 18.15 2.10 -2.48
CA ALA A 158 17.13 1.61 -1.56
C ALA A 158 16.20 0.59 -2.24
N ALA A 159 15.82 0.84 -3.49
CA ALA A 159 15.03 -0.10 -4.29
C ALA A 159 15.77 -1.42 -4.52
N LEU A 160 17.08 -1.37 -4.83
CA LEU A 160 17.91 -2.55 -5.02
C LEU A 160 18.06 -3.38 -3.75
N VAL A 161 18.41 -2.73 -2.63
CA VAL A 161 18.55 -3.42 -1.33
C VAL A 161 17.23 -4.04 -0.90
N ARG A 162 16.12 -3.33 -1.10
CA ARG A 162 14.77 -3.82 -0.85
C ARG A 162 14.46 -5.06 -1.71
N SER A 163 14.64 -4.98 -3.02
CA SER A 163 14.35 -6.09 -3.95
C SER A 163 15.23 -7.31 -3.71
N LEU A 164 16.52 -7.11 -3.43
CA LEU A 164 17.45 -8.18 -3.09
C LEU A 164 17.03 -8.90 -1.81
N ARG A 165 16.70 -8.15 -0.74
CA ARG A 165 16.20 -8.73 0.51
C ARG A 165 14.86 -9.44 0.32
N ALA A 166 13.96 -8.89 -0.49
CA ALA A 166 12.71 -9.56 -0.83
C ALA A 166 12.96 -10.89 -1.55
N PHE A 167 14.01 -11.00 -2.37
CA PHE A 167 14.39 -12.25 -3.02
C PHE A 167 15.05 -13.25 -2.05
N ILE A 168 15.97 -12.78 -1.19
CA ILE A 168 16.67 -13.63 -0.22
C ILE A 168 15.72 -14.10 0.89
N VAL A 169 15.05 -13.18 1.58
CA VAL A 169 14.23 -13.47 2.76
C VAL A 169 12.85 -13.99 2.35
N GLY A 170 12.27 -13.44 1.28
CA GLY A 170 10.93 -13.80 0.83
C GLY A 170 10.87 -15.11 0.06
N LEU A 171 11.87 -15.39 -0.78
CA LEU A 171 11.88 -16.57 -1.68
C LEU A 171 12.96 -17.60 -1.33
N GLY A 172 13.87 -17.32 -0.39
CA GLY A 172 14.97 -18.25 -0.09
C GLY A 172 15.87 -18.51 -1.30
N LEU A 173 16.07 -17.49 -2.16
CA LEU A 173 16.77 -17.59 -3.44
C LEU A 173 16.16 -18.59 -4.45
N MET A 174 15.00 -19.17 -4.16
CA MET A 174 14.37 -20.23 -4.97
C MET A 174 15.28 -21.45 -5.20
N VAL A 175 16.24 -21.69 -4.31
CA VAL A 175 17.20 -22.82 -4.42
C VAL A 175 16.50 -24.16 -4.16
N SER A 176 15.56 -24.19 -3.22
CA SER A 176 14.73 -25.37 -2.97
C SER A 176 13.27 -24.99 -2.67
N PRO A 177 12.30 -25.81 -3.10
CA PRO A 177 10.88 -25.56 -2.79
C PRO A 177 10.59 -25.55 -1.29
N ILE A 178 11.30 -26.37 -0.51
CA ILE A 178 11.13 -26.47 0.95
C ILE A 178 11.55 -25.17 1.63
N LEU A 179 12.76 -24.67 1.32
CA LEU A 179 13.25 -23.40 1.89
C LEU A 179 12.35 -22.24 1.47
N THR A 180 11.96 -22.21 0.19
CA THR A 180 11.01 -21.22 -0.34
C THR A 180 9.70 -21.26 0.46
N GLY A 181 9.16 -22.44 0.76
CA GLY A 181 7.96 -22.59 1.59
C GLY A 181 8.14 -22.05 3.01
N ILE A 182 9.25 -22.38 3.68
CA ILE A 182 9.58 -21.87 5.03
C ILE A 182 9.66 -20.33 5.02
N CYS A 183 10.34 -19.74 4.04
CA CYS A 183 10.43 -18.29 3.86
C CYS A 183 9.05 -17.63 3.72
N HIS A 184 8.14 -18.23 2.95
CA HIS A 184 6.78 -17.70 2.79
C HIS A 184 5.97 -17.78 4.08
N VAL A 185 6.03 -18.89 4.80
CA VAL A 185 5.34 -19.05 6.10
C VAL A 185 5.85 -18.00 7.09
N TYR A 186 7.18 -17.84 7.18
CA TYR A 186 7.80 -16.81 8.02
C TYR A 186 7.34 -15.40 7.62
N CYS A 187 7.37 -15.06 6.32
CA CYS A 187 6.99 -13.73 5.84
C CYS A 187 5.51 -13.43 6.06
N LEU A 188 4.63 -14.42 5.87
CA LEU A 188 3.20 -14.29 6.12
C LEU A 188 2.94 -14.07 7.62
N TRP A 189 3.54 -14.88 8.48
CA TRP A 189 3.46 -14.70 9.92
C TRP A 189 3.97 -13.33 10.37
N TYR A 190 5.13 -12.90 9.86
CA TYR A 190 5.73 -11.61 10.18
C TYR A 190 4.83 -10.45 9.73
N LEU A 191 4.31 -10.51 8.50
CA LEU A 191 3.44 -9.48 7.93
C LEU A 191 2.10 -9.38 8.68
N LEU A 192 1.51 -10.51 9.08
CA LEU A 192 0.28 -10.54 9.88
C LEU A 192 0.49 -9.97 11.29
N ARG A 193 1.68 -10.18 11.89
CA ARG A 193 2.00 -9.68 13.24
C ARG A 193 2.44 -8.22 13.27
N ARG A 194 3.21 -7.78 12.26
CA ARG A 194 3.87 -6.47 12.25
C ARG A 194 3.26 -5.47 11.27
N LYS A 195 2.35 -5.91 10.39
CA LYS A 195 1.78 -5.11 9.28
C LYS A 195 2.83 -4.49 8.36
N GLU A 196 4.05 -5.04 8.35
CA GLU A 196 5.15 -4.65 7.49
C GLU A 196 5.91 -5.89 7.03
N ALA A 197 6.51 -5.88 5.84
CA ALA A 197 7.35 -7.01 5.43
C ALA A 197 8.78 -6.85 5.99
N PRO A 198 9.53 -7.96 6.20
CA PRO A 198 10.87 -7.91 6.79
C PRO A 198 11.86 -6.99 6.06
N TRP A 199 11.71 -6.85 4.73
CA TRP A 199 12.56 -5.99 3.91
C TRP A 199 12.09 -4.53 3.84
N ASP A 200 10.88 -4.21 4.31
CA ASP A 200 10.33 -2.86 4.38
C ASP A 200 10.95 -2.08 5.55
N THR A 201 10.97 -2.72 6.73
CA THR A 201 11.46 -2.15 8.00
C THR A 201 12.91 -1.68 7.90
N MET A 202 13.74 -2.40 7.16
CA MET A 202 15.18 -2.14 7.06
C MET A 202 15.54 -1.09 6.00
N THR A 203 14.59 -0.72 5.13
CA THR A 203 14.82 0.24 4.04
C THR A 203 13.99 1.52 4.21
N THR A 204 13.32 1.70 5.36
CA THR A 204 12.42 2.84 5.63
C THR A 204 11.39 3.04 4.52
N THR A 205 10.82 1.93 4.04
CA THR A 205 9.83 1.94 2.96
C THR A 205 8.48 1.51 3.49
N ARG A 206 7.42 2.15 3.02
CA ARG A 206 6.04 1.81 3.35
C ARG A 206 5.31 1.37 2.09
N VAL A 207 4.58 0.27 2.21
CA VAL A 207 3.69 -0.18 1.15
C VAL A 207 2.33 0.46 1.39
N VAL A 208 1.86 1.18 0.39
CA VAL A 208 0.54 1.81 0.37
C VAL A 208 -0.30 1.01 -0.62
N ALA A 209 -1.32 0.33 -0.10
CA ALA A 209 -2.30 -0.35 -0.93
C ALA A 209 -3.53 0.53 -1.06
N GLN A 210 -4.02 0.71 -2.28
CA GLN A 210 -5.38 1.18 -2.49
C GLN A 210 -6.33 -0.02 -2.35
N ASN A 211 -7.55 0.19 -1.83
CA ASN A 211 -8.57 -0.86 -1.78
C ASN A 211 -8.80 -1.40 -3.20
N PRO A 212 -8.39 -2.64 -3.51
CA PRO A 212 -8.49 -3.14 -4.87
C PRO A 212 -9.94 -3.46 -5.18
N GLN A 213 -10.43 -2.94 -6.30
CA GLN A 213 -11.76 -3.29 -6.80
C GLN A 213 -11.81 -4.78 -7.15
N VAL A 214 -12.96 -5.42 -6.90
CA VAL A 214 -13.17 -6.85 -7.22
C VAL A 214 -12.88 -7.15 -8.69
N SER A 215 -13.28 -6.26 -9.60
CA SER A 215 -13.01 -6.38 -11.04
C SER A 215 -11.51 -6.33 -11.38
N ALA A 216 -10.70 -5.58 -10.62
CA ALA A 216 -9.25 -5.56 -10.78
C ALA A 216 -8.63 -6.90 -10.35
N VAL A 217 -9.10 -7.45 -9.23
CA VAL A 217 -8.66 -8.77 -8.74
C VAL A 217 -9.03 -9.88 -9.72
N LEU A 218 -10.24 -9.86 -10.29
CA LEU A 218 -10.67 -10.85 -11.29
C LEU A 218 -9.82 -10.79 -12.56
N ARG A 219 -9.57 -9.59 -13.10
CA ARG A 219 -8.68 -9.39 -14.26
C ARG A 219 -7.26 -9.87 -13.97
N PHE A 220 -6.74 -9.53 -12.79
CA PHE A 220 -5.43 -10.01 -12.33
C PHE A 220 -5.38 -11.54 -12.29
N SER A 221 -6.38 -12.19 -11.69
CA SER A 221 -6.44 -13.65 -11.59
C SER A 221 -6.47 -14.32 -12.96
N LEU A 222 -7.29 -13.82 -13.90
CA LEU A 222 -7.35 -14.35 -15.27
C LEU A 222 -6.01 -14.21 -16.00
N LEU A 223 -5.39 -13.03 -15.89
CA LEU A 223 -4.07 -12.78 -16.47
C LEU A 223 -3.01 -13.70 -15.85
N PHE A 224 -3.06 -13.88 -14.54
CA PHE A 224 -2.11 -14.73 -13.83
C PHE A 224 -2.25 -16.19 -14.27
N LEU A 225 -3.47 -16.72 -14.36
CA LEU A 225 -3.72 -18.06 -14.91
C LEU A 225 -3.20 -18.21 -16.34
N THR A 226 -3.39 -17.18 -17.18
CA THR A 226 -2.89 -17.17 -18.55
C THR A 226 -1.36 -17.25 -18.59
N VAL A 227 -0.67 -16.46 -17.76
CA VAL A 227 0.80 -16.49 -17.63
C VAL A 227 1.28 -17.86 -17.16
N ILE A 228 0.61 -18.47 -16.17
CA ILE A 228 0.94 -19.82 -15.70
C ILE A 228 0.74 -20.86 -16.81
N SER A 229 -0.37 -20.81 -17.54
CA SER A 229 -0.63 -21.73 -18.65
C SER A 229 0.41 -21.60 -19.76
N LEU A 230 0.79 -20.37 -20.14
CA LEU A 230 1.84 -20.14 -21.13
C LEU A 230 3.20 -20.63 -20.64
N LEU A 231 3.54 -20.38 -19.37
CA LEU A 231 4.78 -20.85 -18.76
C LEU A 231 4.85 -22.38 -18.78
N PHE A 232 3.73 -23.06 -18.48
CA PHE A 232 3.64 -24.51 -18.57
C PHE A 232 3.89 -25.01 -20.00
N VAL A 233 3.29 -24.37 -21.02
CA VAL A 233 3.52 -24.71 -22.43
C VAL A 233 4.98 -24.53 -22.83
N VAL A 234 5.64 -23.45 -22.38
CA VAL A 234 7.05 -23.20 -22.67
C VAL A 234 7.96 -24.24 -22.02
N LEU A 235 7.66 -24.65 -20.78
CA LEU A 235 8.44 -25.62 -20.02
C LEU A 235 8.11 -27.08 -20.34
N ARG A 236 7.04 -27.35 -21.10
CA ARG A 236 6.59 -28.70 -21.44
C ARG A 236 7.72 -29.64 -21.91
N PRO A 237 8.61 -29.24 -22.84
CA PRO A 237 9.68 -30.13 -23.30
C PRO A 237 10.62 -30.54 -22.17
N ALA A 238 10.92 -29.63 -21.23
CA ALA A 238 11.76 -29.95 -20.07
C ALA A 238 11.09 -30.97 -19.14
N PHE A 239 9.78 -30.84 -18.94
CA PHE A 239 9.01 -31.79 -18.13
C PHE A 239 8.95 -33.16 -18.79
N ASP A 240 8.73 -33.21 -20.11
CA ASP A 240 8.67 -34.45 -20.87
C ASP A 240 10.02 -35.20 -20.77
N THR A 241 11.15 -34.54 -21.02
CA THR A 241 12.50 -35.15 -20.87
C THR A 241 12.75 -35.65 -19.46
N ARG A 242 12.48 -34.84 -18.43
CA ARG A 242 12.70 -35.24 -17.03
C ARG A 242 11.79 -36.40 -16.61
N PHE A 243 10.56 -36.45 -17.11
CA PHE A 243 9.65 -37.54 -16.83
C PHE A 243 10.10 -38.85 -17.48
N GLU A 244 10.65 -38.78 -18.70
CA GLU A 244 11.29 -39.92 -19.36
C GLU A 244 12.51 -40.42 -18.57
N GLU A 245 13.41 -39.53 -18.13
CA GLU A 245 14.56 -39.88 -17.27
C GLU A 245 14.13 -40.59 -15.98
N ILE A 246 13.14 -40.04 -15.27
CA ILE A 246 12.60 -40.66 -14.04
C ILE A 246 11.98 -42.03 -14.34
N ARG A 247 11.24 -42.14 -15.45
CA ARG A 247 10.64 -43.41 -15.86
C ARG A 247 11.72 -44.45 -16.16
N GLU A 248 12.79 -44.07 -16.86
CA GLU A 248 13.92 -44.97 -17.13
C GLU A 248 14.64 -45.38 -15.85
N ASP A 249 14.88 -44.45 -14.92
CA ASP A 249 15.50 -44.74 -13.63
C ASP A 249 14.67 -45.69 -12.77
N VAL A 250 13.35 -45.51 -12.74
CA VAL A 250 12.43 -46.43 -12.07
C VAL A 250 12.48 -47.81 -12.74
N ARG A 251 12.47 -47.86 -14.06
CA ARG A 251 12.55 -49.11 -14.83
C ARG A 251 13.86 -49.87 -14.57
N LYS A 252 14.99 -49.15 -14.50
CA LYS A 252 16.31 -49.69 -14.11
C LYS A 252 16.29 -50.23 -12.68
N ARG A 253 15.71 -49.51 -11.72
CA ARG A 253 15.57 -49.96 -10.32
C ARG A 253 14.70 -51.21 -10.18
N LEU A 254 13.71 -51.37 -11.06
CA LEU A 254 12.84 -52.55 -11.11
C LEU A 254 13.45 -53.74 -11.88
N GLY A 255 14.62 -53.57 -12.50
CA GLY A 255 15.30 -54.63 -13.26
C GLY A 255 14.67 -54.94 -14.62
N GLU A 256 13.75 -54.10 -15.11
CA GLU A 256 13.06 -54.29 -16.39
C GLU A 256 13.93 -53.89 -17.61
N VAL A 257 14.98 -53.10 -17.40
CA VAL A 257 15.97 -52.71 -18.43
C VAL A 257 17.37 -52.81 -17.81
N ARG A 258 18.29 -53.46 -18.54
CA ARG A 258 19.68 -53.68 -18.14
C ARG A 258 20.56 -52.47 -18.45
#